data_AF-A0A5C7R2L1-F1
#
_entry.id   AF-A0A5C7R2L1-F1
#
_cell.length_a   1.000
_cell.length_b   1.000
_cell.length_c   1.000
_cell.angle_alpha   90.00
_cell.angle_beta   90.00
_cell.angle_gamma   90.00
#
_symmetry.space_group_name_H-M   'P 1'
#
loop_
_entity.id
_entity.type
_entity.pdbx_description
1 polymer ?
#
loop_
_entity_poly.entity_id
_entity_poly.type
_entity_poly.pdbx_seq_one_letter_code
_entity_poly.pdbx_strand_id
1 'polypeptide(L)'
;MNTIRQLVTAITLTAALSACGGKQPPPAQQNAHQPETFIGKAVKEVTDEAKEELQNGNIDVSGDKGGLPKAEITPKGDLLIEGQPVAIDATQRALLLEYRAAIVKIVNAAIDVGTQGADLAGKAVTEAISGIFSGDQQTFEQRVEKKLEAEAEKIEISAKNICVHLPSLLSSQQKLAAAIPEFRPYAQMTQRDVDECNAESAGIRHNIEMDKAPPAYGAQNEIRENIRENVRTAIRESLQQARDDVHRDIRQAHDEIRGAVTAGDDLTQDAAAEAEAASAESAKTQAPQKK
;
A
#
# COMPACT_ATOMS: atom_id res chain seq x y z
N MET A 1 -57.84 9.86 34.53
CA MET A 1 -57.66 10.43 35.89
C MET A 1 -57.83 9.31 36.91
N ASN A 2 -56.94 9.27 37.91
CA ASN A 2 -56.76 8.31 39.02
C ASN A 2 -56.22 6.91 38.65
N THR A 3 -55.15 6.36 39.26
CA THR A 3 -54.20 6.87 40.26
C THR A 3 -52.99 5.93 40.35
N ILE A 4 -51.82 6.54 40.50
CA ILE A 4 -50.48 6.02 40.85
C ILE A 4 -50.50 5.20 42.16
N ARG A 5 -49.79 4.05 42.24
CA ARG A 5 -48.73 3.83 43.26
C ARG A 5 -47.94 2.53 43.11
N GLN A 6 -46.63 2.70 43.16
CA GLN A 6 -45.56 1.72 43.20
C GLN A 6 -45.55 0.92 44.52
N LEU A 7 -45.03 -0.30 44.48
CA LEU A 7 -44.26 -0.86 45.60
C LEU A 7 -43.26 -1.92 45.10
N VAL A 8 -42.01 -1.62 45.44
CA VAL A 8 -40.78 -2.38 45.21
C VAL A 8 -40.72 -3.55 46.19
N THR A 9 -40.38 -4.74 45.70
CA THR A 9 -39.76 -5.78 46.54
C THR A 9 -38.70 -6.51 45.72
N ALA A 10 -37.45 -6.31 46.13
CA ALA A 10 -36.27 -6.99 45.62
C ALA A 10 -36.10 -8.33 46.34
N ILE A 11 -35.87 -9.42 45.59
CA ILE A 11 -35.13 -10.60 46.07
C ILE A 11 -34.24 -11.09 44.93
N THR A 12 -32.94 -10.89 45.11
CA THR A 12 -31.83 -11.55 44.45
C THR A 12 -31.56 -12.90 45.11
N LEU A 13 -31.52 -14.00 44.35
CA LEU A 13 -30.44 -15.01 44.46
C LEU A 13 -30.49 -16.05 43.32
N THR A 14 -29.30 -16.25 42.78
CA THR A 14 -28.80 -17.11 41.71
C THR A 14 -28.88 -18.63 41.97
N ALA A 15 -29.15 -19.43 40.92
CA ALA A 15 -28.49 -20.73 40.71
C ALA A 15 -28.67 -21.28 39.26
N ALA A 16 -27.57 -21.31 38.54
CA ALA A 16 -27.14 -22.31 37.53
C ALA A 16 -28.16 -22.96 36.56
N LEU A 17 -28.17 -22.49 35.31
CA LEU A 17 -28.30 -23.35 34.13
C LEU A 17 -27.18 -23.02 33.13
N SER A 18 -26.01 -23.64 33.31
CA SER A 18 -24.97 -23.73 32.27
C SER A 18 -25.04 -25.11 31.62
N ALA A 19 -25.88 -25.27 30.59
CA ALA A 19 -25.80 -26.38 29.65
C ALA A 19 -26.65 -26.10 28.40
N CYS A 20 -26.12 -25.30 27.48
CA CYS A 20 -26.48 -25.39 26.07
C CYS A 20 -25.23 -25.14 25.24
N GLY A 21 -24.68 -26.21 24.67
CA GLY A 21 -23.59 -26.18 23.71
C GLY A 21 -24.07 -25.56 22.40
N GLY A 22 -23.95 -24.24 22.30
CA GLY A 22 -23.86 -23.55 21.02
C GLY A 22 -22.38 -23.33 20.72
N LYS A 23 -21.84 -24.03 19.72
CA LYS A 23 -20.56 -23.67 19.10
C LYS A 23 -20.75 -22.29 18.47
N GLN A 24 -20.43 -21.24 19.22
CA GLN A 24 -20.25 -19.91 18.68
C GLN A 24 -19.03 -19.98 17.75
N PRO A 25 -19.16 -19.67 16.45
CA PRO A 25 -17.98 -19.43 15.63
C PRO A 25 -17.17 -18.32 16.30
N PRO A 26 -15.83 -18.39 16.33
CA PRO A 26 -15.03 -17.29 16.84
C PRO A 26 -15.45 -16.00 16.13
N PRO A 27 -15.49 -14.85 16.84
CA PRO A 27 -15.76 -13.59 16.19
C PRO A 27 -14.76 -13.44 15.04
N ALA A 28 -15.26 -13.21 13.83
CA ALA A 28 -14.44 -12.84 12.70
C ALA A 28 -13.75 -11.51 13.07
N GLN A 29 -12.58 -11.61 13.68
CA GLN A 29 -11.63 -10.52 13.76
C GLN A 29 -11.10 -10.33 12.34
N GLN A 30 -11.87 -9.64 11.51
CA GLN A 30 -11.33 -8.93 10.37
C GLN A 30 -10.57 -7.72 10.93
N ASN A 31 -9.43 -7.99 11.58
CA ASN A 31 -8.43 -6.96 11.73
C ASN A 31 -7.90 -6.73 10.32
N ALA A 32 -8.37 -5.66 9.69
CA ALA A 32 -7.67 -5.09 8.54
C ALA A 32 -6.19 -4.96 8.95
N HIS A 33 -5.29 -5.58 8.18
CA HIS A 33 -3.85 -5.56 8.44
C HIS A 33 -3.42 -4.10 8.54
N GLN A 34 -2.98 -3.67 9.73
CA GLN A 34 -2.41 -2.34 9.91
C GLN A 34 -0.93 -2.44 9.53
N PRO A 35 -0.44 -1.61 8.61
CA PRO A 35 0.96 -1.62 8.24
C PRO A 35 1.82 -1.17 9.43
N GLU A 36 2.88 -1.92 9.68
CA GLU A 36 3.79 -1.66 10.80
C GLU A 36 4.93 -0.73 10.37
N THR A 37 5.34 -0.82 9.10
CA THR A 37 6.49 -0.11 8.54
C THR A 37 6.17 1.32 8.09
N PHE A 38 7.19 2.17 8.02
CA PHE A 38 7.03 3.54 7.50
C PHE A 38 6.52 3.56 6.05
N ILE A 39 7.07 2.68 5.20
CA ILE A 39 6.64 2.54 3.80
C ILE A 39 5.18 2.08 3.74
N GLY A 40 4.82 1.05 4.51
CA GLY A 40 3.45 0.55 4.56
C GLY A 40 2.45 1.61 5.03
N LYS A 41 2.82 2.44 6.02
CA LYS A 41 1.97 3.54 6.52
C LYS A 41 1.76 4.64 5.48
N ALA A 42 2.83 5.05 4.79
CA ALA A 42 2.74 6.04 3.71
C ALA A 42 1.87 5.54 2.54
N VAL A 43 2.03 4.27 2.14
CA VAL A 43 1.17 3.66 1.11
C VAL A 43 -0.27 3.56 1.59
N LYS A 44 -0.51 3.24 2.87
CA LYS A 44 -1.85 3.19 3.45
C LYS A 44 -2.56 4.54 3.39
N GLU A 45 -1.86 5.62 3.69
CA GLU A 45 -2.44 6.98 3.64
C GLU A 45 -2.94 7.31 2.22
N VAL A 46 -2.08 7.12 1.21
CA VAL A 46 -2.44 7.35 -0.20
C VAL A 46 -3.57 6.43 -0.65
N THR A 47 -3.58 5.18 -0.19
CA THR A 47 -4.60 4.22 -0.60
C THR A 47 -5.93 4.41 0.13
N ASP A 48 -5.94 4.95 1.35
CA ASP A 48 -7.17 5.34 2.04
C ASP A 48 -7.84 6.52 1.32
N GLU A 49 -7.05 7.50 0.85
CA GLU A 49 -7.54 8.58 -0.02
C GLU A 49 -8.09 8.01 -1.33
N ALA A 50 -7.36 7.10 -1.99
CA ALA A 50 -7.83 6.44 -3.21
C ALA A 50 -9.14 5.67 -3.00
N LYS A 51 -9.34 5.04 -1.83
CA LYS A 51 -10.61 4.38 -1.47
C LYS A 51 -11.75 5.38 -1.30
N GLU A 52 -11.47 6.54 -0.73
CA GLU A 52 -12.45 7.62 -0.58
C GLU A 52 -12.84 8.19 -1.95
N GLU A 53 -11.86 8.50 -2.79
CA GLU A 53 -12.09 8.96 -4.17
C GLU A 53 -12.84 7.92 -4.99
N LEU A 54 -12.51 6.64 -4.85
CA LEU A 54 -13.22 5.56 -5.53
C LEU A 54 -14.70 5.49 -5.11
N GLN A 55 -15.00 5.74 -3.83
CA GLN A 55 -16.37 5.73 -3.33
C GLN A 55 -17.16 6.95 -3.81
N ASN A 56 -16.53 8.13 -3.77
CA ASN A 56 -17.18 9.43 -3.98
C ASN A 56 -17.04 9.98 -5.40
N GLY A 57 -16.14 9.43 -6.20
CA GLY A 57 -15.83 9.85 -7.56
C GLY A 57 -16.42 8.95 -8.64
N ASN A 58 -16.35 9.41 -9.89
CA ASN A 58 -16.78 8.61 -11.04
C ASN A 58 -15.81 7.43 -11.26
N ILE A 59 -16.32 6.26 -11.61
CA ILE A 59 -15.50 5.12 -12.02
C ILE A 59 -15.42 5.07 -13.53
N ASP A 60 -14.21 5.09 -14.08
CA ASP A 60 -13.96 4.87 -15.51
C ASP A 60 -14.25 3.40 -15.88
N VAL A 61 -15.00 3.20 -16.96
CA VAL A 61 -15.39 1.88 -17.49
C VAL A 61 -15.05 1.73 -18.98
N SER A 62 -14.21 2.61 -19.51
CA SER A 62 -13.85 2.68 -20.95
C SER A 62 -13.07 1.45 -21.42
N GLY A 63 -12.44 0.72 -20.49
CA GLY A 63 -11.59 -0.43 -20.77
C GLY A 63 -10.26 -0.07 -21.44
N ASP A 64 -9.32 -1.01 -21.44
CA ASP A 64 -7.94 -0.75 -21.91
C ASP A 64 -7.80 -0.89 -23.45
N LYS A 65 -8.83 -1.44 -24.10
CA LYS A 65 -8.88 -1.62 -25.55
C LYS A 65 -9.33 -0.30 -26.17
N GLY A 66 -8.36 0.56 -26.45
CA GLY A 66 -8.58 1.89 -27.03
C GLY A 66 -9.54 1.88 -28.23
N GLY A 67 -10.21 3.02 -28.43
CA GLY A 67 -11.16 3.22 -29.53
C GLY A 67 -12.62 3.38 -29.10
N LEU A 68 -12.94 3.23 -27.81
CA LEU A 68 -14.23 3.62 -27.26
C LEU A 68 -14.15 5.04 -26.66
N PRO A 69 -15.24 5.83 -26.76
CA PRO A 69 -15.34 7.11 -26.05
C PRO A 69 -15.27 6.89 -24.54
N LYS A 70 -14.81 7.89 -23.79
CA LYS A 70 -14.69 7.77 -22.33
C LYS A 70 -16.06 7.49 -21.71
N ALA A 71 -16.17 6.44 -20.90
CA ALA A 71 -17.37 6.12 -20.16
C ALA A 71 -17.10 6.08 -18.66
N GLU A 72 -18.04 6.60 -17.89
CA GLU A 72 -17.94 6.69 -16.44
C GLU A 72 -19.26 6.29 -15.78
N ILE A 73 -19.16 5.67 -14.60
CA ILE A 73 -20.32 5.43 -13.73
C ILE A 73 -20.20 6.32 -12.49
N THR A 74 -21.19 7.18 -12.27
CA THR A 74 -21.20 8.10 -11.13
C THR A 74 -21.50 7.36 -9.81
N PRO A 75 -21.19 7.95 -8.64
CA PRO A 75 -21.60 7.41 -7.34
C PRO A 75 -23.12 7.24 -7.19
N LYS A 76 -23.90 8.02 -7.95
CA LYS A 76 -25.37 7.97 -7.94
C LYS A 76 -25.95 6.91 -8.87
N GLY A 77 -25.10 6.22 -9.65
CA GLY A 77 -25.51 5.19 -10.59
C GLY A 77 -25.98 5.75 -11.93
N ASP A 78 -25.48 6.92 -12.35
CA ASP A 78 -25.68 7.43 -13.71
C ASP A 78 -24.52 6.97 -14.60
N LEU A 79 -24.83 6.67 -15.86
CA LEU A 79 -23.83 6.37 -16.89
C LEU A 79 -23.54 7.64 -17.69
N LEU A 80 -22.27 8.01 -17.77
CA LEU A 80 -21.79 9.12 -18.59
C LEU A 80 -20.96 8.57 -19.75
N ILE A 81 -21.17 9.08 -20.96
CA ILE A 81 -20.34 8.80 -22.14
C ILE A 81 -19.90 10.15 -22.71
N GLU A 82 -18.59 10.39 -22.84
CA GLU A 82 -18.02 11.70 -23.16
C GLU A 82 -18.54 12.82 -22.23
N GLY A 83 -18.71 12.47 -20.94
CA GLY A 83 -19.28 13.36 -19.93
C GLY A 83 -20.77 13.65 -20.08
N GLN A 84 -21.45 13.08 -21.08
CA GLN A 84 -22.89 13.25 -21.29
C GLN A 84 -23.69 12.14 -20.61
N PRO A 85 -24.75 12.46 -19.85
CA PRO A 85 -25.57 11.45 -19.20
C PRO A 85 -26.38 10.65 -20.23
N VAL A 86 -26.34 9.34 -20.10
CA VAL A 86 -27.22 8.42 -20.83
C VAL A 86 -28.58 8.38 -20.14
N ALA A 87 -29.66 8.46 -20.92
CA ALA A 87 -31.01 8.37 -20.37
C ALA A 87 -31.27 6.95 -19.84
N ILE A 88 -31.53 6.85 -18.54
CA ILE A 88 -31.77 5.58 -17.85
C ILE A 88 -33.01 5.64 -16.96
N ASP A 89 -33.64 4.48 -16.76
CA ASP A 89 -34.71 4.31 -15.77
C ASP A 89 -34.17 3.87 -14.40
N ALA A 90 -35.08 3.70 -13.43
CA ALA A 90 -34.73 3.31 -12.07
C ALA A 90 -34.14 1.89 -11.97
N THR A 91 -34.57 0.97 -12.85
CA THR A 91 -34.07 -0.41 -12.89
C THR A 91 -32.65 -0.43 -13.44
N GLN A 92 -32.39 0.31 -14.51
CA GLN A 92 -31.06 0.48 -15.10
C GLN A 92 -30.09 1.16 -14.13
N ARG A 93 -30.54 2.19 -13.39
CA ARG A 93 -29.74 2.82 -12.33
C ARG A 93 -29.37 1.82 -11.22
N ALA A 94 -30.28 0.94 -10.82
CA ALA A 94 -29.98 -0.09 -9.83
C ALA A 94 -28.91 -1.08 -10.34
N LEU A 95 -28.94 -1.45 -11.63
CA LEU A 95 -27.92 -2.29 -12.25
C LEU A 95 -26.54 -1.60 -12.34
N LEU A 96 -26.50 -0.29 -12.63
CA LEU A 96 -25.27 0.49 -12.60
C LEU A 96 -24.64 0.53 -11.20
N LEU A 97 -25.46 0.70 -10.16
CA LEU A 97 -25.00 0.64 -8.78
C LEU A 97 -24.51 -0.75 -8.37
N GLU A 98 -25.17 -1.83 -8.82
CA GLU A 98 -24.72 -3.22 -8.59
C GLU A 98 -23.35 -3.46 -9.22
N TYR A 99 -23.18 -3.08 -10.49
CA TYR A 99 -21.91 -3.22 -11.21
C TYR A 99 -20.80 -2.37 -10.58
N ARG A 100 -21.09 -1.10 -10.27
CA ARG A 100 -20.16 -0.22 -9.54
C ARG A 100 -19.72 -0.82 -8.21
N ALA A 101 -20.65 -1.34 -7.41
CA ALA A 101 -20.31 -1.96 -6.13
C ALA A 101 -19.42 -3.20 -6.30
N ALA A 102 -19.59 -3.96 -7.39
CA ALA A 102 -18.71 -5.09 -7.70
C ALA A 102 -17.28 -4.63 -8.05
N ILE A 103 -17.12 -3.55 -8.84
CA ILE A 103 -15.80 -2.95 -9.14
C ILE A 103 -15.12 -2.49 -7.84
N VAL A 104 -15.84 -1.73 -7.01
CA VAL A 104 -15.29 -1.17 -5.76
C VAL A 104 -14.76 -2.28 -4.85
N LYS A 105 -15.45 -3.42 -4.75
CA LYS A 105 -14.98 -4.58 -3.96
C LYS A 105 -13.65 -5.12 -4.46
N ILE A 106 -13.48 -5.27 -5.77
CA ILE A 106 -12.25 -5.79 -6.38
C ILE A 106 -11.10 -4.81 -6.16
N VAL A 107 -11.33 -3.52 -6.44
CA VAL A 107 -10.30 -2.48 -6.27
C VAL A 107 -9.87 -2.37 -4.80
N ASN A 108 -10.80 -2.41 -3.86
CA ASN A 108 -10.47 -2.41 -2.43
C ASN A 108 -9.63 -3.62 -2.02
N ALA A 109 -9.97 -4.82 -2.51
CA ALA A 109 -9.18 -6.02 -2.26
C ALA A 109 -7.76 -5.92 -2.87
N ALA A 110 -7.64 -5.36 -4.07
CA ALA A 110 -6.34 -5.11 -4.70
C ALA A 110 -5.49 -4.09 -3.92
N ILE A 111 -6.10 -3.01 -3.44
CA ILE A 111 -5.46 -2.02 -2.57
C ILE A 111 -4.95 -2.66 -1.27
N ASP A 112 -5.74 -3.52 -0.64
CA ASP A 112 -5.36 -4.20 0.60
C ASP A 112 -4.15 -5.12 0.38
N VAL A 113 -4.12 -5.84 -0.74
CA VAL A 113 -2.98 -6.68 -1.13
C VAL A 113 -1.74 -5.83 -1.42
N GLY A 114 -1.89 -4.72 -2.15
CA GLY A 114 -0.80 -3.80 -2.44
C GLY A 114 -0.18 -3.20 -1.18
N THR A 115 -1.02 -2.83 -0.20
CA THR A 115 -0.57 -2.31 1.10
C THR A 115 0.22 -3.35 1.89
N GLN A 116 -0.22 -4.61 1.89
CA GLN A 116 0.53 -5.69 2.53
C GLN A 116 1.88 -5.94 1.83
N GLY A 117 1.92 -5.87 0.50
CA GLY A 117 3.16 -5.98 -0.28
C GLY A 117 4.15 -4.87 0.06
N ALA A 118 3.68 -3.62 0.18
CA ALA A 118 4.50 -2.49 0.59
C ALA A 118 5.02 -2.62 2.03
N ASP A 119 4.19 -3.13 2.94
CA ASP A 119 4.61 -3.37 4.33
C ASP A 119 5.70 -4.46 4.41
N LEU A 120 5.54 -5.54 3.65
CA LEU A 120 6.55 -6.59 3.54
C LEU A 120 7.88 -6.05 2.98
N ALA A 121 7.82 -5.22 1.95
CA ALA A 121 9.01 -4.57 1.38
C ALA A 121 9.70 -3.66 2.42
N GLY A 122 8.92 -2.90 3.19
CA GLY A 122 9.44 -2.09 4.29
C GLY A 122 10.16 -2.91 5.36
N LYS A 123 9.64 -4.10 5.70
CA LYS A 123 10.28 -5.02 6.64
C LYS A 123 11.60 -5.53 6.08
N ALA A 124 11.62 -5.94 4.81
CA ALA A 124 12.83 -6.42 4.16
C ALA A 124 13.96 -5.35 4.17
N VAL A 125 13.64 -4.09 3.87
CA VAL A 125 14.62 -2.98 3.93
C VAL A 125 15.13 -2.76 5.35
N THR A 126 14.23 -2.77 6.34
CA THR A 126 14.58 -2.58 7.76
C THR A 126 15.49 -3.69 8.27
N GLU A 127 15.20 -4.94 7.90
CA GLU A 127 15.99 -6.10 8.29
C GLU A 127 17.35 -6.12 7.57
N ALA A 128 17.43 -5.69 6.30
CA ALA A 128 18.70 -5.57 5.59
C ALA A 128 19.63 -4.54 6.24
N ILE A 129 19.09 -3.38 6.66
CA ILE A 129 19.85 -2.37 7.42
C ILE A 129 20.32 -2.96 8.75
N SER A 130 19.42 -3.64 9.48
CA SER A 130 19.75 -4.25 10.77
C SER A 130 20.86 -5.30 10.65
N GLY A 131 20.83 -6.13 9.62
CA GLY A 131 21.84 -7.17 9.34
C GLY A 131 23.25 -6.61 9.10
N ILE A 132 23.37 -5.40 8.52
CA ILE A 132 24.65 -4.70 8.37
C ILE A 132 25.20 -4.29 9.75
N PHE A 133 24.35 -3.85 10.67
CA PHE A 133 24.75 -3.41 12.00
C PHE A 133 25.04 -4.55 12.99
N SER A 134 24.38 -5.70 12.87
CA SER A 134 24.47 -6.78 13.86
C SER A 134 25.62 -7.78 13.66
N GLY A 135 26.31 -7.79 12.52
CA GLY A 135 27.55 -8.57 12.31
C GLY A 135 27.45 -10.11 12.30
N ASP A 136 26.27 -10.69 12.58
CA ASP A 136 26.03 -12.15 12.63
C ASP A 136 25.10 -12.58 11.48
N GLN A 137 25.63 -12.56 10.24
CA GLN A 137 24.83 -12.66 9.02
C GLN A 137 24.18 -14.04 8.80
N GLN A 138 24.89 -15.14 9.03
CA GLN A 138 24.43 -16.44 8.51
C GLN A 138 23.20 -17.04 9.22
N THR A 139 23.06 -16.84 10.54
CA THR A 139 21.87 -17.33 11.26
C THR A 139 20.72 -16.33 11.28
N PHE A 140 21.03 -15.04 11.06
CA PHE A 140 20.06 -13.96 10.96
C PHE A 140 19.34 -14.00 9.62
N GLU A 141 20.09 -14.10 8.51
CA GLU A 141 19.55 -14.19 7.15
C GLU A 141 18.50 -15.30 7.02
N GLN A 142 18.81 -16.53 7.44
CA GLN A 142 17.89 -17.67 7.33
C GLN A 142 16.60 -17.51 8.15
N ARG A 143 16.65 -16.81 9.29
CA ARG A 143 15.45 -16.57 10.13
C ARG A 143 14.59 -15.45 9.55
N VAL A 144 15.22 -14.43 8.97
CA VAL A 144 14.53 -13.31 8.33
C VAL A 144 13.89 -13.77 7.02
N GLU A 145 14.63 -14.48 6.18
CA GLU A 145 14.16 -15.02 4.90
C GLU A 145 12.90 -15.87 5.09
N LYS A 146 12.93 -16.84 6.02
CA LYS A 146 11.75 -17.68 6.32
C LYS A 146 10.52 -16.88 6.77
N LYS A 147 10.72 -15.78 7.52
CA LYS A 147 9.62 -14.92 7.95
C LYS A 147 9.06 -14.12 6.78
N LEU A 148 9.92 -13.54 5.96
CA LEU A 148 9.52 -12.77 4.79
C LEU A 148 8.80 -13.66 3.77
N GLU A 149 9.28 -14.88 3.56
CA GLU A 149 8.67 -15.86 2.66
C GLU A 149 7.27 -16.29 3.16
N ALA A 150 7.13 -16.57 4.47
CA ALA A 150 5.84 -16.89 5.06
C ALA A 150 4.84 -15.71 5.01
N GLU A 151 5.32 -14.47 5.08
CA GLU A 151 4.46 -13.29 4.87
C GLU A 151 4.11 -13.11 3.39
N ALA A 152 5.05 -13.33 2.47
CA ALA A 152 4.84 -13.29 1.03
C ALA A 152 3.77 -14.31 0.60
N GLU A 153 3.84 -15.55 1.12
CA GLU A 153 2.85 -16.60 0.83
C GLU A 153 1.44 -16.18 1.24
N LYS A 154 1.28 -15.51 2.39
CA LYS A 154 -0.02 -14.99 2.84
C LYS A 154 -0.56 -13.89 1.93
N ILE A 155 0.32 -13.01 1.44
CA ILE A 155 -0.04 -11.94 0.50
C ILE A 155 -0.47 -12.56 -0.82
N GLU A 156 0.24 -13.57 -1.29
CA GLU A 156 -0.10 -14.30 -2.51
C GLU A 156 -1.47 -14.98 -2.40
N ILE A 157 -1.77 -15.63 -1.27
CA ILE A 157 -3.10 -16.18 -1.00
C ILE A 157 -4.17 -15.08 -1.02
N SER A 158 -3.87 -13.92 -0.43
CA SER A 158 -4.79 -12.78 -0.40
C SER A 158 -5.03 -12.21 -1.80
N ALA A 159 -4.00 -12.15 -2.65
CA ALA A 159 -4.11 -11.76 -4.06
C ALA A 159 -5.03 -12.70 -4.84
N LYS A 160 -4.90 -14.02 -4.64
CA LYS A 160 -5.76 -15.02 -5.28
C LYS A 160 -7.23 -14.89 -4.88
N ASN A 161 -7.50 -14.44 -3.66
CA ASN A 161 -8.87 -14.21 -3.21
C ASN A 161 -9.59 -13.09 -3.97
N ILE A 162 -8.87 -12.21 -4.68
CA ILE A 162 -9.48 -11.21 -5.57
C ILE A 162 -10.31 -11.91 -6.66
N CYS A 163 -9.85 -13.06 -7.19
CA CYS A 163 -10.54 -13.81 -8.24
C CYS A 163 -11.95 -14.26 -7.82
N VAL A 164 -12.23 -14.43 -6.52
CA VAL A 164 -13.55 -14.82 -6.00
C VAL A 164 -14.62 -13.76 -6.31
N HIS A 165 -14.23 -12.51 -6.52
CA HIS A 165 -15.15 -11.42 -6.84
C HIS A 165 -15.49 -11.33 -8.34
N LEU A 166 -14.67 -11.91 -9.22
CA LEU A 166 -14.83 -11.79 -10.67
C LEU A 166 -16.14 -12.39 -11.22
N PRO A 167 -16.65 -13.54 -10.73
CA PRO A 167 -17.94 -14.05 -11.20
C PRO A 167 -19.11 -13.08 -10.95
N SER A 168 -19.11 -12.41 -9.80
CA SER A 168 -20.13 -11.40 -9.48
C SER A 168 -20.00 -10.17 -10.37
N LEU A 169 -18.77 -9.72 -10.62
CA LEU A 169 -18.52 -8.61 -11.55
C LEU A 169 -19.03 -8.94 -12.94
N LEU A 170 -18.66 -10.11 -13.48
CA LEU A 170 -19.09 -10.58 -14.80
C LEU A 170 -20.62 -10.66 -14.89
N SER A 171 -21.29 -11.25 -13.88
CA SER A 171 -22.75 -11.35 -13.87
C SER A 171 -23.42 -9.97 -13.90
N SER A 172 -22.94 -9.03 -13.07
CA SER A 172 -23.48 -7.66 -13.05
C SER A 172 -23.22 -6.92 -14.37
N GLN A 173 -22.04 -7.11 -14.98
CA GLN A 173 -21.72 -6.56 -16.30
C GLN A 173 -22.68 -7.06 -17.39
N GLN A 174 -22.96 -8.36 -17.40
CA GLN A 174 -23.86 -8.98 -18.38
C GLN A 174 -25.29 -8.49 -18.24
N LYS A 175 -25.81 -8.38 -17.01
CA LYS A 175 -27.13 -7.79 -16.75
C LYS A 175 -27.19 -6.35 -17.25
N LEU A 176 -26.15 -5.57 -16.97
CA LEU A 176 -26.07 -4.16 -17.37
C LEU A 176 -26.02 -4.02 -18.90
N ALA A 177 -25.22 -4.83 -19.60
CA ALA A 177 -25.11 -4.85 -21.06
C ALA A 177 -26.40 -5.31 -21.76
N ALA A 178 -27.19 -6.16 -21.09
CA ALA A 178 -28.51 -6.55 -21.57
C ALA A 178 -29.54 -5.42 -21.40
N ALA A 179 -29.45 -4.66 -20.31
CA ALA A 179 -30.41 -3.61 -19.97
C ALA A 179 -30.13 -2.26 -20.62
N ILE A 180 -28.86 -1.92 -20.89
CA ILE A 180 -28.43 -0.62 -21.45
C ILE A 180 -27.64 -0.86 -22.73
N PRO A 181 -28.24 -0.66 -23.92
CA PRO A 181 -27.56 -0.84 -25.20
C PRO A 181 -26.27 -0.03 -25.35
N GLU A 182 -26.24 1.19 -24.84
CA GLU A 182 -25.11 2.11 -24.86
C GLU A 182 -23.92 1.61 -24.03
N PHE A 183 -24.17 0.78 -23.00
CA PHE A 183 -23.12 0.19 -22.17
C PHE A 183 -22.49 -1.05 -22.83
N ARG A 184 -23.16 -1.69 -23.78
CA ARG A 184 -22.72 -2.97 -24.37
C ARG A 184 -21.28 -2.98 -24.91
N PRO A 185 -20.75 -1.93 -25.58
CA PRO A 185 -19.37 -1.90 -26.04
C PRO A 185 -18.32 -1.96 -24.91
N TYR A 186 -18.71 -1.51 -23.71
CA TYR A 186 -17.86 -1.45 -22.51
C TYR A 186 -17.88 -2.75 -21.71
N ALA A 187 -18.81 -3.67 -22.01
CA ALA A 187 -18.91 -4.98 -21.38
C ALA A 187 -17.90 -5.97 -21.97
N GLN A 188 -16.61 -5.73 -21.69
CA GLN A 188 -15.51 -6.47 -22.30
C GLN A 188 -15.06 -7.70 -21.51
N MET A 189 -15.53 -7.87 -20.27
CA MET A 189 -15.16 -8.99 -19.42
C MET A 189 -15.92 -10.24 -19.88
N THR A 190 -15.21 -11.36 -19.87
CA THR A 190 -15.70 -12.65 -20.34
C THR A 190 -15.50 -13.73 -19.28
N GLN A 191 -16.12 -14.89 -19.48
CA GLN A 191 -15.88 -16.05 -18.63
C GLN A 191 -14.40 -16.47 -18.64
N ARG A 192 -13.70 -16.23 -19.77
CA ARG A 192 -12.25 -16.52 -19.88
C ARG A 192 -11.45 -15.76 -18.83
N ASP A 193 -11.78 -14.50 -18.55
CA ASP A 193 -11.04 -13.69 -17.56
C ASP A 193 -11.23 -14.23 -16.13
N VAL A 194 -12.42 -14.76 -15.84
CA VAL A 194 -12.70 -15.46 -14.57
C VAL A 194 -11.89 -16.74 -14.48
N ASP A 195 -11.88 -17.53 -15.55
CA ASP A 195 -11.20 -18.83 -15.60
C ASP A 195 -9.68 -18.65 -15.54
N GLU A 196 -9.13 -17.68 -16.27
CA GLU A 196 -7.71 -17.33 -16.29
C GLU A 196 -7.23 -16.85 -14.93
N CYS A 197 -7.96 -15.95 -14.25
CA CYS A 197 -7.61 -15.51 -12.88
C CYS A 197 -7.53 -16.70 -11.91
N ASN A 198 -8.52 -17.60 -11.97
CA ASN A 198 -8.54 -18.79 -11.12
C ASN A 198 -7.45 -19.81 -11.48
N ALA A 199 -7.13 -19.95 -12.78
CA ALA A 199 -6.10 -20.84 -13.28
C ALA A 199 -4.69 -20.33 -12.94
N GLU A 200 -4.43 -19.03 -13.05
CA GLU A 200 -3.18 -18.40 -12.58
C GLU A 200 -3.02 -18.60 -11.07
N SER A 201 -4.10 -18.37 -10.32
CA SER A 201 -4.15 -18.65 -8.88
C SER A 201 -3.84 -20.12 -8.53
N ALA A 202 -4.23 -21.06 -9.39
CA ALA A 202 -3.94 -22.48 -9.26
C ALA A 202 -2.54 -22.87 -9.79
N GLY A 203 -2.03 -22.19 -10.82
CA GLY A 203 -0.72 -22.42 -11.42
C GLY A 203 0.43 -21.96 -10.54
N ILE A 204 0.25 -20.89 -9.76
CA ILE A 204 1.26 -20.49 -8.77
C ILE A 204 1.35 -21.53 -7.64
N ARG A 205 0.27 -22.26 -7.29
CA ARG A 205 0.39 -23.42 -6.37
C ARG A 205 1.33 -24.51 -6.90
N HIS A 206 1.50 -24.64 -8.22
CA HIS A 206 2.43 -25.61 -8.82
C HIS A 206 3.88 -25.12 -8.86
N ASN A 207 4.12 -23.81 -8.70
CA ASN A 207 5.45 -23.22 -8.57
C ASN A 207 5.91 -23.08 -7.10
N ILE A 208 5.03 -23.29 -6.12
CA ILE A 208 5.34 -23.29 -4.68
C ILE A 208 5.86 -24.65 -4.19
N GLU A 209 5.74 -25.71 -5.00
CA GLU A 209 6.31 -27.03 -4.68
C GLU A 209 7.73 -27.17 -5.26
N MET A 210 8.66 -26.30 -4.84
CA MET A 210 10.09 -26.50 -5.02
C MET A 210 10.67 -27.28 -3.83
N ASP A 211 10.38 -28.59 -3.72
CA ASP A 211 11.36 -29.57 -3.18
C ASP A 211 10.92 -31.05 -3.30
N LYS A 212 10.76 -31.56 -4.54
CA LYS A 212 11.04 -32.96 -4.90
C LYS A 212 10.88 -33.19 -6.42
N ALA A 213 12.01 -33.26 -7.13
CA ALA A 213 12.08 -33.71 -8.53
C ALA A 213 11.72 -35.21 -8.66
N PRO A 214 11.03 -35.66 -9.75
CA PRO A 214 11.76 -36.24 -10.92
C PRO A 214 10.96 -36.19 -12.27
N PRO A 215 11.47 -36.78 -13.38
CA PRO A 215 12.74 -36.54 -14.05
C PRO A 215 12.58 -35.97 -15.49
N ALA A 216 13.61 -35.23 -15.90
CA ALA A 216 14.14 -35.04 -17.26
C ALA A 216 13.20 -34.62 -18.42
N TYR A 217 13.23 -33.32 -18.74
CA TYR A 217 13.26 -32.86 -20.13
C TYR A 217 14.42 -31.87 -20.29
N GLY A 218 15.49 -32.31 -20.98
CA GLY A 218 16.70 -31.53 -21.18
C GLY A 218 16.47 -30.43 -22.22
N ALA A 219 16.50 -29.16 -21.77
CA ALA A 219 16.85 -27.95 -22.53
C ALA A 219 16.63 -26.62 -21.75
N GLN A 220 16.55 -26.62 -20.40
CA GLN A 220 16.19 -25.40 -19.63
C GLN A 220 17.26 -24.82 -18.70
N ASN A 221 18.43 -25.43 -18.58
CA ASN A 221 19.43 -25.00 -17.58
C ASN A 221 20.13 -23.70 -17.99
N GLU A 222 20.38 -23.48 -19.28
CA GLU A 222 21.12 -22.32 -19.79
C GLU A 222 20.31 -21.02 -19.74
N ILE A 223 18.99 -21.10 -19.96
CA ILE A 223 18.06 -19.96 -19.87
C ILE A 223 17.89 -19.53 -18.40
N ARG A 224 17.80 -20.49 -17.47
CA ARG A 224 17.61 -20.21 -16.05
C ARG A 224 18.82 -19.53 -15.41
N GLU A 225 20.03 -19.96 -15.74
CA GLU A 225 21.25 -19.31 -15.22
C GLU A 225 21.45 -17.91 -15.82
N ASN A 226 21.14 -17.72 -17.10
CA ASN A 226 21.20 -16.38 -17.73
C ASN A 226 20.22 -15.40 -17.07
N ILE A 227 18.98 -15.82 -16.79
CA ILE A 227 18.01 -14.96 -16.11
C ILE A 227 18.48 -14.63 -14.68
N ARG A 228 19.01 -15.62 -13.95
CA ARG A 228 19.47 -15.42 -12.58
C ARG A 228 20.68 -14.47 -12.51
N GLU A 229 21.63 -14.59 -13.43
CA GLU A 229 22.79 -13.71 -13.49
C GLU A 229 22.42 -12.29 -13.96
N ASN A 230 21.49 -12.15 -14.91
CA ASN A 230 21.00 -10.84 -15.34
C ASN A 230 20.29 -10.09 -14.20
N VAL A 231 19.43 -10.79 -13.44
CA VAL A 231 18.74 -10.20 -12.27
C VAL A 231 19.74 -9.86 -11.15
N ARG A 232 20.70 -10.76 -10.84
CA ARG A 232 21.75 -10.47 -9.85
C ARG A 232 22.62 -9.28 -10.24
N THR A 233 22.93 -9.15 -11.53
CA THR A 233 23.74 -8.04 -12.04
C THR A 233 22.96 -6.73 -11.95
N ALA A 234 21.70 -6.71 -12.39
CA ALA A 234 20.83 -5.53 -12.29
C ALA A 234 20.61 -5.08 -10.83
N ILE A 235 20.41 -6.02 -9.90
CA ILE A 235 20.29 -5.73 -8.46
C ILE A 235 21.62 -5.17 -7.91
N ARG A 236 22.76 -5.75 -8.28
CA ARG A 236 24.08 -5.28 -7.84
C ARG A 236 24.36 -3.85 -8.34
N GLU A 237 24.02 -3.57 -9.60
CA GLU A 237 24.15 -2.24 -10.20
C GLU A 237 23.23 -1.23 -9.53
N SER A 238 21.96 -1.59 -9.28
CA SER A 238 21.00 -0.73 -8.58
C SER A 238 21.46 -0.40 -7.15
N LEU A 239 22.01 -1.39 -6.43
CA LEU A 239 22.54 -1.21 -5.09
C LEU A 239 23.84 -0.39 -5.07
N GLN A 240 24.69 -0.52 -6.09
CA GLN A 240 25.90 0.31 -6.24
C GLN A 240 25.51 1.75 -6.55
N GLN A 241 24.56 1.97 -7.46
CA GLN A 241 24.05 3.29 -7.79
C GLN A 241 23.44 3.98 -6.56
N ALA A 242 22.60 3.27 -5.80
CA ALA A 242 22.03 3.80 -4.57
C ALA A 242 23.10 4.16 -3.52
N ARG A 243 24.16 3.33 -3.40
CA ARG A 243 25.30 3.62 -2.51
C ARG A 243 26.06 4.87 -2.94
N ASP A 244 26.29 5.03 -4.23
CA ASP A 244 27.05 6.16 -4.78
C ASP A 244 26.28 7.47 -4.66
N ASP A 245 24.95 7.44 -4.83
CA ASP A 245 24.08 8.58 -4.60
C ASP A 245 24.09 9.00 -3.11
N VAL A 246 23.96 8.04 -2.18
CA VAL A 246 24.09 8.34 -0.73
C VAL A 246 25.47 8.93 -0.39
N HIS A 247 26.56 8.41 -0.98
CA HIS A 247 27.89 9.00 -0.79
C HIS A 247 28.03 10.41 -1.39
N ARG A 248 27.32 10.70 -2.49
CA ARG A 248 27.29 12.05 -3.07
C ARG A 248 26.58 13.02 -2.14
N ASP A 249 25.43 12.63 -1.61
CA ASP A 249 24.63 13.47 -0.72
C ASP A 249 25.36 13.73 0.61
N ILE A 250 26.03 12.71 1.17
CA ILE A 250 26.86 12.89 2.38
C ILE A 250 28.01 13.87 2.12
N ARG A 251 28.66 13.81 0.95
CA ARG A 251 29.74 14.75 0.60
C ARG A 251 29.21 16.17 0.43
N GLN A 252 28.08 16.32 -0.25
CA GLN A 252 27.45 17.62 -0.43
C GLN A 252 27.09 18.24 0.93
N ALA A 253 26.43 17.49 1.81
CA ALA A 253 26.08 17.95 3.15
C ALA A 253 27.33 18.31 3.98
N HIS A 254 28.39 17.54 3.87
CA HIS A 254 29.66 17.82 4.55
C HIS A 254 30.32 19.12 4.06
N ASP A 255 30.29 19.40 2.76
CA ASP A 255 30.84 20.63 2.19
C ASP A 255 29.97 21.86 2.53
N GLU A 256 28.64 21.71 2.59
CA GLU A 256 27.73 22.75 3.10
C GLU A 256 28.01 23.07 4.58
N ILE A 257 28.19 22.05 5.42
CA ILE A 257 28.57 22.22 6.84
C ILE A 257 29.94 22.91 6.94
N ARG A 258 30.94 22.47 6.17
CA ARG A 258 32.26 23.10 6.16
C ARG A 258 32.17 24.57 5.75
N GLY A 259 31.40 24.89 4.71
CA GLY A 259 31.18 26.26 4.26
C GLY A 259 30.52 27.13 5.33
N ALA A 260 29.52 26.59 6.04
CA ALA A 260 28.85 27.28 7.14
C ALA A 260 29.78 27.51 8.35
N VAL A 261 30.67 26.57 8.66
CA VAL A 261 31.68 26.71 9.71
C VAL A 261 32.71 27.78 9.34
N THR A 262 33.24 27.76 8.11
CA THR A 262 34.20 28.77 7.66
C THR A 262 33.60 30.18 7.61
N ALA A 263 32.33 30.31 7.21
CA ALA A 263 31.62 31.58 7.23
C ALA A 263 31.36 32.07 8.67
N GLY A 264 31.14 31.14 9.61
CA GLY A 264 31.05 31.46 11.04
C GLY A 264 32.38 31.94 11.62
N ASP A 265 33.49 31.32 11.24
CA ASP A 265 34.84 31.71 11.69
C ASP A 265 35.22 33.11 11.18
N ASP A 266 34.92 33.45 9.92
CA ASP A 266 35.12 34.80 9.36
C ASP A 266 34.30 35.86 10.12
N LEU A 267 33.02 35.58 10.41
CA LEU A 267 32.16 36.48 11.18
C LEU A 267 32.66 36.69 12.62
N THR A 268 33.28 35.68 13.24
CA THR A 268 33.87 35.82 14.57
C THR A 268 35.20 36.59 14.56
N GLN A 269 35.99 36.50 13.49
CA GLN A 269 37.22 37.29 13.34
C GLN A 269 36.92 38.77 13.07
N ASP A 270 35.92 39.08 12.25
CA ASP A 270 35.49 40.47 12.00
C ASP A 270 34.92 41.11 13.28
N ALA A 271 34.11 40.37 14.05
CA ALA A 271 33.60 40.85 15.34
C ALA A 271 34.70 41.06 16.39
N ALA A 272 35.77 40.24 16.37
CA ALA A 272 36.92 40.42 17.26
C ALA A 272 37.77 41.65 16.87
N ALA A 273 37.92 41.93 15.57
CA ALA A 273 38.64 43.10 15.07
C ALA A 273 37.90 44.43 15.39
N GLU A 274 36.56 44.45 15.29
CA GLU A 274 35.77 45.62 15.68
C GLU A 274 35.79 45.87 17.20
N ALA A 275 35.85 44.82 18.02
CA ALA A 275 35.98 44.94 19.48
C ALA A 275 37.35 45.48 19.93
N GLU A 276 38.45 45.13 19.23
CA GLU A 276 39.78 45.71 19.47
C GLU A 276 39.87 47.18 19.01
N ALA A 277 39.23 47.55 17.89
CA ALA A 277 39.17 48.93 17.44
C ALA A 277 38.38 49.83 18.41
N ALA A 278 37.26 49.34 18.94
CA ALA A 278 36.44 50.07 19.92
C ALA A 278 37.15 50.26 21.29
N SER A 279 37.98 49.31 21.71
CA SER A 279 38.75 49.41 22.95
C SER A 279 39.98 50.33 22.82
N ALA A 280 40.57 50.45 21.63
CA ALA A 280 41.63 51.43 21.34
C ALA A 280 41.14 52.89 21.31
N GLU A 281 39.87 53.12 20.90
CA GLU A 281 39.28 54.47 20.86
C GLU A 281 38.85 54.97 22.25
N SER A 282 38.38 54.08 23.13
CA SER A 282 38.06 54.42 24.53
C SER A 282 39.28 54.81 25.37
N ALA A 283 40.48 54.30 25.02
CA ALA A 283 41.73 54.65 25.69
C ALA A 283 42.26 56.05 25.36
N LYS A 284 41.83 56.68 24.25
CA LYS A 284 42.23 58.05 23.88
C LYS A 284 41.42 59.14 24.59
N THR A 285 40.24 58.83 25.13
CA THR A 285 39.37 59.80 25.82
C THR A 285 39.69 59.97 27.31
N GLN A 286 40.55 59.12 27.89
CA GLN A 286 41.05 59.25 29.26
C GLN A 286 42.48 59.82 29.31
N ALA A 287 42.66 61.03 28.75
CA ALA A 287 43.82 61.85 29.12
C ALA A 287 43.46 62.68 30.36
N PRO A 288 44.23 62.64 31.46
CA PRO A 288 43.88 63.34 32.69
C PRO A 288 44.09 64.85 32.55
N GLN A 289 43.07 65.63 32.88
CA GLN A 289 43.19 67.07 33.13
C GLN A 289 44.15 67.29 34.31
N LYS A 290 45.35 67.79 34.03
CA LYS A 290 46.23 68.36 35.05
C LYS A 290 45.78 69.79 35.37
N LYS A 291 45.43 70.00 36.64
CA LYS A 291 45.48 71.30 37.32
C LYS A 291 46.92 71.73 37.53
#